data_AF-J2X4P7-F1
#
_entry.id   AF-J2X4P7-F1
#
_cell.length_a   1.000
_cell.length_b   1.000
_cell.length_c   1.000
_cell.angle_alpha   90.00
_cell.angle_beta   90.00
_cell.angle_gamma   90.00
#
_symmetry.space_group_name_H-M   'P 1'
#
loop_
_entity.id
_entity.type
_entity.pdbx_description
1 polymer ?
#
loop_
_entity_poly.entity_id
_entity_poly.type
_entity_poly.pdbx_seq_one_letter_code
_entity_poly.pdbx_strand_id
1 'polypeptide(L)'
;TFSISSITNQIQQCVNKRLLTPADRVSYYAEFSLEAFLKADTAGRSAWYSQMTQNGIMTRDECRVKENLPRHGGNAGVLTVQTNLTPIDKLGESTDGQAAQTALKSWLGHKE
;
A
#
# COMPACT_ATOMS: atom_id res chain seq x y z
N THR A 1 24.74 -4.23 -4.37
CA THR A 1 23.77 -3.15 -4.63
C THR A 1 24.31 -2.04 -5.53
N PHE A 2 25.59 -1.64 -5.42
CA PHE A 2 26.18 -0.56 -6.21
C PHE A 2 26.31 -0.79 -7.74
N SER A 3 26.36 -2.04 -8.22
CA SER A 3 26.60 -2.33 -9.64
C SER A 3 25.33 -2.25 -10.51
N ILE A 4 24.19 -2.72 -10.01
CA ILE A 4 22.93 -2.79 -10.79
C ILE A 4 22.37 -1.38 -11.04
N SER A 5 22.36 -0.52 -10.02
CA SER A 5 21.87 0.86 -10.15
C SER A 5 22.69 1.67 -11.17
N SER A 6 24.01 1.47 -11.23
CA SER A 6 24.88 2.16 -12.20
C SER A 6 24.51 1.81 -13.64
N ILE A 7 24.37 0.52 -13.96
CA ILE A 7 24.02 0.05 -15.31
C ILE A 7 22.61 0.50 -15.70
N THR A 8 21.65 0.35 -14.78
CA THR A 8 20.24 0.70 -14.99
C THR A 8 20.09 2.19 -15.30
N ASN A 9 20.77 3.05 -14.55
CA ASN A 9 20.75 4.50 -14.76
C ASN A 9 21.35 4.89 -16.12
N GLN A 10 22.45 4.26 -16.53
CA GLN A 10 23.05 4.52 -17.84
C GLN A 10 22.09 4.17 -18.98
N ILE A 11 21.39 3.04 -18.88
CA ILE A 11 20.41 2.64 -19.89
C ILE A 11 19.21 3.60 -19.92
N GLN A 12 18.68 4.03 -18.78
CA GLN A 12 17.59 5.02 -18.72
C GLN A 12 17.98 6.33 -19.38
N GLN A 13 19.18 6.84 -19.08
CA GLN A 13 19.69 8.06 -19.69
C GLN A 13 19.85 7.91 -21.21
N CYS A 14 20.30 6.76 -21.68
CA CYS A 14 20.40 6.48 -23.11
C CYS A 14 19.02 6.44 -23.79
N VAL A 15 18.04 5.80 -23.15
CA VAL A 15 16.65 5.75 -23.65
C VAL A 15 16.06 7.16 -23.71
N ASN A 16 16.16 7.93 -22.64
CA ASN A 16 15.66 9.31 -22.60
C ASN A 16 16.34 10.21 -23.64
N LYS A 17 17.63 10.00 -23.92
CA LYS A 17 18.38 10.81 -24.89
C LYS A 17 18.14 10.39 -26.35
N ARG A 18 17.91 9.10 -26.63
CA ARG A 18 17.84 8.56 -28.00
C ARG A 18 16.42 8.32 -28.51
N LEU A 19 15.48 7.99 -27.63
CA LEU A 19 14.11 7.61 -28.01
C LEU A 19 13.09 8.73 -27.77
N LEU A 20 13.34 9.65 -26.84
CA LEU A 20 12.45 10.78 -26.57
C LEU A 20 12.90 12.03 -27.33
N THR A 21 11.95 12.68 -28.00
CA THR A 21 12.16 14.00 -28.60
C THR A 21 12.33 15.08 -27.51
N PRO A 22 12.90 16.25 -27.82
CA PRO A 22 13.04 17.32 -26.83
C PRO A 22 11.71 17.76 -26.20
N ALA A 23 10.59 17.67 -26.94
CA ALA A 23 9.26 17.97 -26.43
C ALA A 23 8.76 16.88 -25.48
N ASP A 24 8.96 15.60 -25.82
CA ASP A 24 8.50 14.47 -25.00
C ASP A 24 9.25 14.36 -23.67
N ARG A 25 10.51 14.79 -23.61
CA ARG A 25 11.33 14.78 -22.38
C ARG A 25 10.79 15.66 -21.25
N VAL A 26 9.89 16.59 -21.56
CA VAL A 26 9.22 17.43 -20.53
C VAL A 26 8.12 16.65 -19.83
N SER A 27 7.45 15.75 -20.55
CA SER A 27 6.25 15.05 -20.06
C SER A 27 6.52 13.60 -19.68
N TYR A 28 7.51 12.96 -20.30
CA TYR A 28 7.78 11.53 -20.18
C TYR A 28 9.22 11.26 -19.80
N TYR A 29 9.41 10.25 -18.96
CA TYR A 29 10.72 9.74 -18.59
C TYR A 29 10.67 8.21 -18.52
N ALA A 30 11.75 7.57 -18.96
CA ALA A 30 11.92 6.13 -18.83
C ALA A 30 12.57 5.81 -17.47
N GLU A 31 11.91 4.93 -16.71
CA GLU A 31 12.40 4.38 -15.46
C GLU A 31 12.29 2.85 -15.48
N PHE A 32 13.24 2.18 -14.84
CA PHE A 32 13.20 0.74 -14.65
C PHE A 32 12.52 0.46 -13.32
N SER A 33 11.46 -0.34 -13.35
CA SER A 33 10.86 -0.86 -12.14
C SER A 33 11.76 -1.93 -11.52
N LEU A 34 12.58 -1.54 -10.54
CA LEU A 34 13.41 -2.46 -9.77
C LEU A 34 12.58 -3.31 -8.79
N GLU A 35 11.28 -3.05 -8.65
CA GLU A 35 10.34 -3.88 -7.88
C GLU A 35 10.30 -5.34 -8.39
N ALA A 36 10.71 -5.57 -9.65
CA ALA A 36 10.86 -6.91 -10.21
C ALA A 36 12.00 -7.71 -9.56
N PHE A 37 13.09 -7.07 -9.11
CA PHE A 37 14.13 -7.75 -8.33
C PHE A 37 13.61 -8.20 -6.98
N LEU A 38 12.67 -7.45 -6.39
CA LEU A 38 11.97 -7.86 -5.18
C LEU A 38 11.17 -9.16 -5.41
N LYS A 39 10.77 -9.49 -6.65
CA LYS A 39 10.09 -10.78 -6.94
C LYS A 39 11.01 -11.99 -6.72
N ALA A 40 12.32 -11.82 -6.88
CA ALA A 40 13.30 -12.88 -6.63
C ALA A 40 13.52 -13.13 -5.12
N ASP A 41 13.21 -12.15 -4.27
CA ASP A 41 13.26 -12.27 -2.81
C ASP A 41 11.85 -12.21 -2.21
N THR A 42 11.26 -13.38 -2.01
CA THR A 42 9.93 -13.52 -1.40
C THR A 42 9.86 -12.98 0.03
N ALA A 43 10.98 -12.98 0.78
CA ALA A 43 11.00 -12.47 2.15
C ALA A 43 10.91 -10.94 2.16
N GLY A 44 11.80 -10.26 1.41
CA GLY A 44 11.77 -8.80 1.27
C GLY A 44 10.45 -8.28 0.68
N ARG A 45 9.87 -9.01 -0.26
CA ARG A 45 8.58 -8.66 -0.87
C ARG A 45 7.40 -8.76 0.10
N SER A 46 7.36 -9.82 0.92
CA SER A 46 6.31 -9.98 1.93
C SER A 46 6.38 -8.89 3.02
N ALA A 47 7.60 -8.55 3.48
CA ALA A 47 7.82 -7.51 4.47
C ALA A 47 7.43 -6.11 3.92
N TRP A 48 7.78 -5.83 2.67
CA TRP A 48 7.45 -4.57 2.01
C TRP A 48 5.94 -4.36 1.87
N TYR A 49 5.22 -5.36 1.34
CA TYR A 49 3.75 -5.28 1.24
C TYR A 49 3.05 -5.14 2.59
N SER A 50 3.56 -5.83 3.62
CA SER A 50 3.03 -5.73 4.97
C SER A 50 3.18 -4.32 5.53
N GLN A 51 4.36 -3.71 5.42
CA GLN A 51 4.60 -2.33 5.87
C GLN A 51 3.77 -1.32 5.07
N MET A 52 3.72 -1.45 3.74
CA MET A 52 2.96 -0.54 2.88
C MET A 52 1.45 -0.58 3.15
N THR A 53 0.92 -1.78 3.41
CA THR A 53 -0.50 -1.96 3.76
C THR A 53 -0.80 -1.45 5.17
N GLN A 54 0.09 -1.70 6.14
CA GLN A 54 -0.11 -1.27 7.54
C GLN A 54 -0.05 0.25 7.71
N ASN A 55 0.85 0.90 6.97
CA ASN A 55 1.01 2.36 6.99
C ASN A 55 -0.05 3.09 6.15
N GLY A 56 -0.96 2.37 5.49
CA GLY A 56 -1.97 2.96 4.60
C GLY A 56 -1.39 3.69 3.39
N ILE A 57 -0.22 3.26 2.91
CA ILE A 57 0.40 3.80 1.69
C ILE A 57 -0.14 3.06 0.46
N MET A 58 -0.45 1.77 0.61
CA MET A 58 -0.99 0.93 -0.46
C MET A 58 -2.25 0.20 0.02
N THR A 59 -3.24 0.13 -0.85
CA THR A 59 -4.44 -0.71 -0.63
C THR A 59 -4.10 -2.18 -0.84
N ARG A 60 -4.83 -3.07 -0.18
CA ARG A 60 -4.64 -4.52 -0.35
C ARG A 60 -4.95 -4.95 -1.79
N ASP A 61 -5.89 -4.28 -2.45
CA ASP A 61 -6.19 -4.53 -3.87
C ASP A 61 -5.08 -4.06 -4.81
N GLU A 62 -4.33 -2.99 -4.50
CA GLU A 62 -3.14 -2.60 -5.28
C GLU A 62 -2.02 -3.63 -5.16
N CYS A 63 -1.80 -4.19 -3.96
CA CYS A 63 -0.88 -5.32 -3.78
C CYS A 63 -1.28 -6.50 -4.66
N ARG A 64 -2.58 -6.82 -4.76
CA ARG A 64 -3.09 -7.90 -5.63
C ARG A 64 -2.88 -7.64 -7.11
N VAL A 65 -3.12 -6.42 -7.58
CA VAL A 65 -2.85 -6.04 -8.97
C VAL A 65 -1.37 -6.19 -9.31
N LYS A 66 -0.46 -5.78 -8.41
CA LYS A 66 0.99 -5.96 -8.58
C LYS A 66 1.41 -7.44 -8.65
N GLU A 67 0.63 -8.34 -8.04
CA GLU A 67 0.81 -9.79 -8.11
C GLU A 67 0.05 -10.46 -9.27
N ASN A 68 -0.61 -9.70 -10.15
CA ASN A 68 -1.48 -10.21 -11.22
C ASN A 68 -2.68 -11.04 -10.69
N LEU A 69 -3.14 -10.74 -9.47
CA LEU A 69 -4.33 -11.32 -8.88
C LEU A 69 -5.53 -10.38 -9.10
N PRO A 70 -6.75 -10.92 -9.28
CA PRO A 70 -7.94 -10.10 -9.40
C PRO A 70 -8.20 -9.30 -8.12
N ARG A 71 -8.72 -8.08 -8.28
CA ARG A 71 -9.18 -7.25 -7.15
C ARG A 71 -10.38 -7.96 -6.52
N HIS A 72 -10.39 -8.06 -5.19
CA HIS A 72 -11.54 -8.67 -4.51
C HIS A 72 -12.61 -7.63 -4.14
N GLY A 73 -12.28 -6.34 -4.17
CA GLY A 73 -13.23 -5.27 -3.87
C GLY A 73 -13.66 -5.23 -2.40
N GLY A 74 -14.50 -4.26 -2.05
CA GLY A 74 -14.95 -4.04 -0.68
C GLY A 74 -13.86 -3.42 0.20
N ASN A 75 -13.66 -3.94 1.41
CA ASN A 75 -12.71 -3.39 2.40
C ASN A 75 -11.23 -3.55 2.00
N ALA A 76 -10.94 -4.25 0.89
CA ALA A 76 -9.60 -4.39 0.33
C ALA A 76 -9.18 -3.18 -0.55
N GLY A 77 -10.14 -2.35 -0.97
CA GLY A 77 -9.91 -1.12 -1.74
C GLY A 77 -9.84 0.15 -0.88
N VAL A 78 -10.03 0.02 0.45
CA VAL A 78 -9.92 1.13 1.41
C VAL A 78 -8.55 1.08 2.07
N LEU A 79 -7.89 2.22 2.16
CA LEU A 79 -6.65 2.36 2.93
C LEU A 79 -6.98 2.14 4.41
N THR A 80 -6.57 0.99 4.93
CA THR A 80 -6.68 0.70 6.37
C THR A 80 -5.33 0.97 7.00
N VAL A 81 -5.26 1.91 7.93
CA VAL A 81 -4.08 2.08 8.78
C VAL A 81 -4.28 1.23 10.03
N GLN A 82 -3.25 0.50 10.47
CA GLN A 82 -3.30 -0.09 11.81
C GLN A 82 -3.19 1.04 12.83
N THR A 83 -4.26 1.27 13.58
CA THR A 83 -4.33 2.31 14.61
C THR A 83 -3.55 1.91 15.87
N ASN A 84 -2.26 1.59 15.75
CA ASN A 84 -1.41 1.22 16.90
C ASN A 84 -0.84 2.45 17.64
N LEU A 85 -0.90 3.66 17.06
CA LEU A 85 -0.39 4.90 17.66
C LEU A 85 -1.34 6.09 17.40
N THR A 86 -2.60 5.97 17.81
CA THR A 86 -3.47 7.17 17.92
C THR A 86 -2.91 8.06 19.02
N PRO A 87 -2.77 9.39 18.81
CA PRO A 87 -2.56 10.30 19.93
C PRO A 87 -3.70 10.11 20.93
N ILE A 88 -3.37 10.08 22.23
CA ILE A 88 -4.27 9.70 23.34
C ILE A 88 -5.61 10.46 23.34
N ASP A 89 -5.67 11.63 22.71
CA ASP A 89 -6.84 12.50 22.62
C ASP A 89 -7.94 11.97 21.66
N LYS A 90 -7.58 11.10 20.71
CA LYS A 90 -8.51 10.50 19.73
C LYS A 90 -8.66 8.98 19.89
N LEU A 91 -7.99 8.39 20.88
CA LEU A 91 -8.13 6.99 21.25
C LEU A 91 -9.38 6.83 22.14
N GLY A 92 -10.57 6.99 21.56
CA GLY A 92 -11.80 7.05 22.35
C GLY A 92 -13.08 7.39 21.60
N GLU A 93 -13.05 7.84 20.34
CA GLU A 93 -14.25 7.87 19.48
C GLU A 93 -14.60 6.45 18.99
N SER A 94 -14.57 5.50 19.92
CA SER A 94 -15.26 4.22 19.85
C SER A 94 -16.74 4.51 19.97
N THR A 95 -17.36 4.95 18.87
CA THR A 95 -18.78 4.80 18.56
C THR A 95 -19.69 4.72 19.79
N ASP A 96 -20.25 5.84 20.25
CA ASP A 96 -21.32 5.88 21.28
C ASP A 96 -22.44 4.86 21.01
N GLY A 97 -22.60 4.45 19.75
CA GLY A 97 -23.49 3.37 19.32
C GLY A 97 -23.16 1.97 19.89
N GLN A 98 -21.90 1.61 20.17
CA GLN A 98 -21.58 0.30 20.77
C GLN A 98 -21.98 0.26 22.25
N ALA A 99 -21.75 1.34 23.00
CA ALA A 99 -22.18 1.46 24.39
C ALA A 99 -23.71 1.49 24.50
N ALA A 100 -24.37 2.26 23.64
CA ALA A 100 -25.83 2.29 23.55
C ALA A 100 -26.43 0.94 23.15
N GLN A 101 -25.83 0.21 22.20
CA GLN A 101 -26.27 -1.13 21.81
C GLN A 101 -26.08 -2.16 22.93
N THR A 102 -25.00 -2.05 23.71
CA THR A 102 -24.73 -2.97 24.82
C THR A 102 -25.68 -2.72 25.98
N ALA A 103 -25.99 -1.45 26.28
CA ALA A 103 -27.01 -1.08 27.27
C ALA A 103 -28.42 -1.52 26.83
N LEU A 104 -28.76 -1.36 25.54
CA LEU A 104 -30.05 -1.80 25.01
C LEU A 104 -30.18 -3.33 25.06
N LYS A 105 -29.12 -4.07 24.71
CA LYS A 105 -29.10 -5.55 24.79
C LYS A 105 -29.22 -6.06 26.23
N SER A 106 -28.58 -5.37 27.18
CA SER A 106 -28.73 -5.65 28.62
C SER A 106 -30.18 -5.41 29.09
N TRP A 107 -30.81 -4.33 28.63
CA TRP A 107 -32.20 -4.02 28.96
C TRP A 107 -33.21 -5.01 28.33
N LEU A 108 -32.94 -5.51 27.12
CA LEU A 108 -33.78 -6.51 26.43
C LEU A 108 -33.69 -7.94 27.00
N GLY A 109 -32.88 -8.18 28.03
CA GLY A 109 -33.12 -9.29 28.97
C GLY A 109 -32.72 -10.70 28.54
N HIS A 110 -31.72 -10.88 27.67
CA HIS A 110 -31.10 -12.20 27.52
C HIS A 110 -30.00 -12.40 28.55
N LYS A 111 -30.41 -13.01 29.67
CA LYS A 111 -29.57 -13.42 30.78
C LYS A 111 -29.38 -14.94 30.71
N GLU A 112 -28.24 -15.39 30.20
CA GLU A 112 -27.51 -16.58 30.64
C GLU A 112 -26.01 -16.32 30.51
#